data_AF-A0A9N7NCI6-F1
#
_entry.id   AF-A0A9N7NCI6-F1
#
_cell.length_a   1.000
_cell.length_b   1.000
_cell.length_c   1.000
_cell.angle_alpha   90.00
_cell.angle_beta   90.00
_cell.angle_gamma   90.00
#
_symmetry.space_group_name_H-M   'P 1'
#
loop_
_entity.id
_entity.type
_entity.pdbx_description
1 polymer ?
#
loop_
_entity_poly.entity_id
_entity_poly.type
_entity_poly.pdbx_seq_one_letter_code
_entity_poly.pdbx_strand_id
1 'polypeptide(L)'
;SITRPYEVFQERTEYRNAPPTVRVDKMFEMIKSRLPGTPQFILCLLSDRKNSDVYGPWRMKNLSEFGIVTQCIAPTRVNDQYLTNVLLKINAK
;
A
#
# COMPACT_ATOMS: atom_id res chain seq x y z
N SER A 1 14.96 16.75 -8.20
CA SER A 1 15.49 15.54 -7.54
C SER A 1 14.32 14.66 -7.14
N ILE A 2 14.49 13.34 -7.06
CA ILE A 2 13.45 12.44 -6.55
C ILE A 2 13.51 12.47 -5.03
N THR A 3 12.42 12.87 -4.38
CA THR A 3 12.31 12.89 -2.92
C THR A 3 12.00 11.48 -2.41
N ARG A 4 12.60 11.10 -1.28
CA ARG A 4 12.27 9.82 -0.63
C ARG A 4 10.83 9.86 -0.10
N PRO A 5 10.16 8.70 0.03
CA PRO A 5 8.90 8.63 0.76
C PRO A 5 9.10 9.14 2.20
N TYR A 6 8.06 9.74 2.77
CA TYR A 6 8.09 10.23 4.15
C TYR A 6 8.42 9.10 5.14
N GLU A 7 7.81 7.94 4.94
CA GLU A 7 8.05 6.74 5.75
C GLU A 7 7.75 5.48 4.92
N VAL A 8 8.37 4.36 5.28
CA VAL A 8 8.12 3.04 4.71
C VAL A 8 7.56 2.12 5.81
N PHE A 9 6.38 1.56 5.55
CA PHE A 9 5.71 0.64 6.47
C PHE A 9 5.81 -0.78 5.94
N GLN A 10 6.12 -1.72 6.83
CA GLN A 10 6.15 -3.13 6.52
C GLN A 10 5.17 -3.87 7.41
N GLU A 11 4.45 -4.82 6.81
CA GLU A 11 3.63 -5.74 7.57
C GLU A 11 4.48 -6.53 8.56
N ARG A 12 4.00 -6.63 9.80
CA ARG A 12 4.73 -7.35 10.84
C ARG A 12 4.50 -8.85 10.73
N THR A 13 5.57 -9.63 10.76
CA THR A 13 5.56 -11.08 10.66
C THR A 13 4.79 -11.77 11.79
N GLU A 14 4.68 -11.11 12.95
CA GLU A 14 3.89 -11.57 14.10
C GLU A 14 2.40 -11.78 13.77
N TYR A 15 1.85 -11.03 12.81
CA TYR A 15 0.44 -11.12 12.42
C TYR A 15 0.21 -11.94 11.14
N ARG A 16 1.23 -12.61 10.59
CA ARG A 16 1.11 -13.31 9.30
C ARG A 16 -0.01 -14.36 9.23
N ASN A 17 -0.35 -14.95 10.39
CA ASN A 17 -1.39 -15.97 10.51
C ASN A 17 -2.76 -15.39 10.91
N ALA A 18 -2.83 -14.09 11.19
CA ALA A 18 -4.07 -13.42 11.54
C ALA A 18 -4.93 -13.17 10.29
N PRO A 19 -6.26 -12.95 10.44
CA PRO A 19 -7.12 -12.59 9.34
C PRO A 19 -6.62 -11.35 8.57
N PRO A 20 -6.83 -11.26 7.24
CA PRO A 20 -6.33 -10.14 6.42
C PRO A 20 -6.80 -8.77 6.88
N THR A 21 -8.03 -8.66 7.39
CA THR A 21 -8.57 -7.42 7.96
C THR A 21 -7.78 -6.99 9.19
N VAL A 22 -7.51 -7.91 10.12
CA VAL A 22 -6.70 -7.65 11.32
C VAL A 22 -5.28 -7.22 10.95
N ARG A 23 -4.67 -7.87 9.95
CA ARG A 23 -3.35 -7.49 9.43
C ARG A 23 -3.33 -6.05 8.91
N VAL A 24 -4.35 -5.67 8.13
CA VAL A 24 -4.53 -4.30 7.63
C VAL A 24 -4.76 -3.31 8.78
N ASP A 25 -5.55 -3.67 9.79
CA ASP A 25 -5.78 -2.83 10.98
C ASP A 25 -4.46 -2.51 11.69
N LYS A 26 -3.61 -3.52 11.89
CA LYS A 26 -2.29 -3.37 12.51
C LYS A 26 -1.33 -2.52 11.67
N MET A 27 -1.39 -2.63 10.35
CA MET A 27 -0.64 -1.71 9.49
C MET A 27 -1.13 -0.27 9.63
N PHE A 28 -2.44 -0.03 9.74
CA PHE A 28 -3.00 1.30 9.93
C PHE A 28 -2.70 1.90 11.31
N GLU A 29 -2.66 1.09 12.38
CA GLU A 29 -2.15 1.52 13.69
C GLU A 29 -0.70 2.03 13.57
N MET A 30 0.14 1.30 12.81
CA MET A 30 1.51 1.72 12.56
C MET A 30 1.59 3.03 11.74
N ILE A 31 0.78 3.16 10.70
CA ILE A 31 0.73 4.38 9.86
C ILE A 31 0.33 5.60 10.72
N LYS A 32 -0.74 5.48 11.50
CA LYS A 32 -1.25 6.59 12.32
C LYS A 32 -0.30 7.00 13.45
N SER A 33 0.48 6.06 13.98
CA SER A 33 1.45 6.37 15.05
C SER A 33 2.69 7.10 14.56
N ARG A 34 3.01 7.04 13.26
CA ARG A 34 4.24 7.62 12.71
C ARG A 34 4.01 8.81 11.78
N LEU A 35 2.84 8.89 11.15
CA LEU A 35 2.51 10.02 10.29
C LEU A 35 1.88 11.16 11.10
N PRO A 36 2.22 12.42 10.78
CA PRO A 36 1.63 13.59 11.44
C PRO A 36 0.17 13.84 11.04
N GLY A 37 -0.36 13.08 10.08
CA GLY A 37 -1.73 13.18 9.57
C GLY A 37 -2.02 12.14 8.50
N THR A 38 -3.19 12.25 7.87
CA THR A 38 -3.60 11.35 6.79
C THR A 38 -2.70 11.53 5.55
N PRO A 39 -2.07 10.45 5.04
CA PRO A 39 -1.25 10.55 3.85
C PRO A 39 -2.10 10.85 2.62
N GLN A 40 -1.57 11.68 1.71
CA GLN A 40 -2.23 11.96 0.42
C GLN A 40 -2.18 10.76 -0.52
N PHE A 41 -1.10 9.98 -0.46
CA PHE A 41 -0.88 8.86 -1.34
C PHE A 41 -0.10 7.74 -0.65
N ILE A 42 -0.48 6.48 -0.90
CA ILE A 42 0.31 5.31 -0.51
C ILE A 42 0.59 4.42 -1.72
N LEU A 43 1.88 4.20 -1.98
CA LEU A 43 2.34 3.11 -2.85
C LEU A 43 2.47 1.84 -2.01
N CYS A 44 1.66 0.82 -2.31
CA CYS A 44 1.66 -0.46 -1.63
C CYS A 44 2.39 -1.52 -2.48
N LEU A 45 3.34 -2.22 -1.87
CA LEU A 45 4.05 -3.34 -2.48
C LEU A 45 3.45 -4.65 -1.95
N LEU A 46 2.87 -5.45 -2.83
CA LEU A 46 2.30 -6.76 -2.50
C LEU A 46 3.33 -7.85 -2.78
N SER A 47 3.40 -8.84 -1.89
CA SER A 47 4.27 -10.01 -2.04
C SER A 47 3.84 -10.94 -3.17
N ASP A 48 2.52 -11.03 -3.46
CA ASP A 48 1.96 -12.02 -4.38
C ASP A 48 1.16 -11.41 -5.54
N ARG A 49 1.34 -11.98 -6.74
CA ARG A 49 0.88 -11.41 -8.03
C ARG A 49 -0.63 -11.36 -8.23
N LYS A 50 -1.40 -12.28 -7.61
CA LYS A 50 -2.82 -12.48 -7.96
C LYS A 50 -3.76 -12.66 -6.78
N ASN A 51 -3.29 -13.23 -5.67
CA ASN A 51 -4.16 -13.65 -4.56
C ASN A 51 -3.71 -13.09 -3.21
N SER A 52 -3.14 -11.88 -3.20
CA SER A 52 -2.86 -11.23 -1.91
C SER A 52 -4.18 -10.97 -1.19
N ASP A 53 -4.40 -11.72 -0.12
CA ASP A 53 -5.59 -11.71 0.71
C ASP A 53 -5.81 -10.35 1.40
N VAL A 54 -4.74 -9.61 1.64
CA VAL A 54 -4.77 -8.25 2.19
C VAL A 54 -5.17 -7.18 1.18
N TYR A 55 -5.08 -7.42 -0.14
CA TYR A 55 -5.36 -6.39 -1.15
C TYR A 55 -6.78 -5.84 -1.07
N GLY A 56 -7.78 -6.72 -0.93
CA GLY A 56 -9.19 -6.33 -0.82
C GLY A 56 -9.44 -5.46 0.41
N PRO A 57 -9.14 -5.96 1.63
CA PRO A 57 -9.26 -5.19 2.86
C PRO A 57 -8.46 -3.88 2.85
N TRP A 58 -7.24 -3.90 2.31
CA TRP A 58 -6.40 -2.70 2.18
C TRP A 58 -7.07 -1.64 1.31
N ARG A 59 -7.56 -2.03 0.13
CA ARG A 59 -8.26 -1.13 -0.80
C ARG A 59 -9.52 -0.55 -0.17
N MET A 60 -10.34 -1.40 0.47
CA MET A 60 -11.57 -0.97 1.14
C MET A 60 -11.27 0.03 2.25
N LYS A 61 -10.32 -0.27 3.13
CA LYS A 61 -9.97 0.60 4.25
C LYS A 61 -9.48 1.98 3.78
N ASN A 62 -8.59 2.01 2.80
CA ASN A 62 -8.09 3.27 2.25
C ASN A 62 -9.20 4.11 1.59
N LEU A 63 -10.01 3.51 0.72
CA LEU A 63 -11.02 4.25 -0.04
C LEU A 63 -12.23 4.63 0.81
N SER A 64 -12.77 3.69 1.58
CA SER A 64 -14.06 3.86 2.27
C SER A 64 -13.92 4.50 3.64
N GLU A 65 -12.83 4.26 4.38
CA GLU A 65 -12.69 4.79 5.75
C GLU A 65 -11.85 6.06 5.81
N PHE A 66 -10.77 6.16 5.03
CA PHE A 66 -9.80 7.26 5.15
C PHE A 66 -9.76 8.21 3.95
N GLY A 67 -10.38 7.85 2.82
CA GLY A 67 -10.28 8.63 1.58
C GLY A 67 -8.83 8.73 1.04
N ILE A 68 -7.98 7.75 1.34
CA ILE A 68 -6.57 7.74 0.93
C ILE A 68 -6.45 7.16 -0.47
N VAL A 69 -5.80 7.91 -1.36
CA VAL A 69 -5.45 7.42 -2.70
C VAL A 69 -4.30 6.41 -2.58
N THR A 70 -4.46 5.24 -3.22
CA THR A 70 -3.41 4.22 -3.20
C THR A 70 -3.14 3.62 -4.58
N GLN A 71 -1.90 3.17 -4.78
CA GLN A 71 -1.51 2.31 -5.89
C GLN A 71 -0.84 1.07 -5.33
N CYS A 72 -1.39 -0.11 -5.60
CA CYS A 72 -0.74 -1.37 -5.26
C CYS A 72 0.04 -1.90 -6.47
N ILE A 73 1.23 -2.45 -6.23
CA ILE A 73 2.05 -3.12 -7.25
C ILE A 73 2.57 -4.46 -6.72
N ALA A 74 2.68 -5.45 -7.59
CA ALA A 74 3.31 -6.74 -7.33
C ALA A 74 4.33 -7.04 -8.46
N PRO A 75 5.44 -6.29 -8.53
CA PRO A 75 6.38 -6.39 -9.63
C PRO A 75 7.15 -7.72 -9.61
N THR A 76 7.51 -8.19 -10.80
CA THR A 76 8.22 -9.46 -10.99
C THR A 76 9.48 -9.23 -11.80
N ARG A 77 9.35 -8.35 -12.79
CA ARG A 77 10.42 -7.66 -13.48
C ARG A 77 10.06 -6.19 -13.53
N VAL A 78 10.96 -5.34 -13.06
CA VAL A 78 10.85 -3.89 -13.20
C VAL A 78 11.60 -3.51 -14.47
N ASN A 79 10.89 -2.88 -15.41
CA ASN A 79 11.45 -2.30 -16.62
C ASN A 79 10.75 -0.97 -16.91
N ASP A 80 11.25 -0.22 -17.89
CA ASP A 80 10.75 1.13 -18.19
C ASP A 80 9.26 1.12 -18.56
N GLN A 81 8.83 0.15 -19.38
CA GLN A 81 7.41 0.03 -19.75
C GLN A 81 6.51 -0.22 -18.53
N TYR A 82 6.97 -1.04 -17.59
CA TYR A 82 6.24 -1.30 -16.35
C TYR A 82 6.13 -0.04 -15.51
N LEU A 83 7.24 0.68 -15.33
CA LEU A 83 7.27 1.94 -14.58
C LEU A 83 6.35 2.99 -15.23
N THR A 84 6.40 3.14 -16.56
CA THR A 84 5.50 4.01 -17.31
C THR A 84 4.03 3.66 -17.06
N ASN A 85 3.66 2.38 -17.13
CA ASN A 85 2.29 1.95 -16.88
C ASN A 85 1.85 2.19 -15.43
N VAL A 86 2.76 2.06 -14.46
CA VAL A 86 2.48 2.38 -13.05
C VAL A 86 2.29 3.89 -12.88
N LEU A 87 3.17 4.70 -13.45
CA LEU A 87 3.10 6.16 -13.36
C LEU A 87 1.82 6.71 -14.01
N LEU A 88 1.40 6.16 -15.15
CA LEU A 88 0.12 6.52 -15.78
C LEU A 88 -1.08 6.23 -14.86
N LYS A 89 -1.05 5.12 -14.12
CA LYS A 89 -2.12 4.79 -13.14
C LYS A 89 -2.10 5.69 -11.91
N ILE A 90 -0.92 6.14 -11.50
CA ILE A 90 -0.79 7.09 -10.38
C ILE A 90 -1.28 8.46 -10.82
N ASN A 91 -0.90 8.93 -12.01
CA ASN A 91 -1.27 10.24 -12.54
C ASN A 91 -2.78 10.40 -12.79
N ALA A 92 -3.50 9.30 -12.99
CA ALA A 92 -4.95 9.29 -13.21
C ALA A 92 -5.78 9.26 -11.91
N LYS A 93 -5.14 9.25 -10.74
CA LYS A 93 -5.78 9.23 -9.42
C LYS A 93 -5.54 10.53 -8.69
#